data_AF-A0A2V8IRT4-F1
#
_entry.id   AF-A0A2V8IRT4-F1
#
_cell.length_a   1.000
_cell.length_b   1.000
_cell.length_c   1.000
_cell.angle_alpha   90.00
_cell.angle_beta   90.00
_cell.angle_gamma   90.00
#
_symmetry.space_group_name_H-M   'P 1'
#
loop_
_entity.id
_entity.type
_entity.pdbx_description
1 polymer ?
#
loop_
_entity_poly.entity_id
_entity_poly.type
_entity_poly.pdbx_seq_one_letter_code
_entity_poly.pdbx_strand_id
1 'polypeptide(L)' 'MPPMGQMGEMRNEVKLKSAGAGKYTGSGNVMMAGKWNATITVKQNGKHLGQNKIVLTAA' A
#
# COMPACT_ATOMS: atom_id res chain seq x y z
N MET A 1 26.58 9.86 -18.66
CA MET A 1 25.34 9.82 -17.85
C MET A 1 25.33 8.50 -17.10
N PRO A 2 25.26 8.47 -15.76
CA PRO A 2 25.03 7.22 -15.06
C PRO A 2 23.67 6.66 -15.49
N PRO A 3 23.52 5.33 -15.64
CA PRO A 3 22.22 4.74 -15.90
C PRO A 3 21.29 5.19 -14.76
N MET A 4 20.04 5.54 -15.07
CA MET A 4 18.99 5.75 -14.07
C MET A 4 18.76 4.42 -13.33
N GLY A 5 19.70 4.07 -12.48
CA GLY A 5 19.70 2.88 -11.67
C GLY A 5 18.58 3.05 -10.67
N GLN A 6 17.64 2.10 -10.71
CA GLN A 6 16.86 1.74 -9.53
C GLN A 6 16.05 2.90 -8.93
N MET A 7 15.27 3.62 -9.75
CA MET A 7 14.00 4.10 -9.20
C MET A 7 13.16 2.85 -8.94
N GLY A 8 13.39 2.20 -7.80
CA GLY A 8 12.57 1.11 -7.32
C GLY A 8 11.12 1.59 -7.34
N GLU A 9 10.19 0.69 -7.65
CA GLU A 9 8.76 0.99 -7.59
C GLU A 9 8.48 1.82 -6.33
N MET A 10 7.89 3.01 -6.50
CA MET A 10 7.49 3.83 -5.37
C MET A 10 6.46 3.05 -4.55
N ARG A 11 6.91 2.38 -3.50
CA ARG A 11 6.07 1.60 -2.59
C ARG A 11 5.84 2.42 -1.33
N ASN A 12 4.57 2.67 -1.04
CA ASN A 12 4.18 3.23 0.24
C ASN A 12 3.59 2.12 1.11
N GLU A 13 4.26 1.78 2.21
CA GLU A 13 3.75 0.81 3.17
C GLU A 13 3.04 1.53 4.31
N VAL A 14 1.73 1.28 4.45
CA VAL A 14 0.92 1.86 5.53
C VAL A 14 0.49 0.75 6.46
N LYS A 15 0.91 0.85 7.72
CA LYS A 15 0.40 -0.01 8.78
C LYS A 15 -0.99 0.47 9.19
N LEU A 16 -2.01 -0.34 8.92
CA LEU A 16 -3.37 -0.08 9.37
C LEU A 16 -3.45 -0.30 10.89
N LYS A 17 -4.03 0.65 11.61
CA LYS A 17 -4.30 0.56 13.05
C LYS A 17 -5.67 -0.05 13.29
N SER A 18 -5.82 -0.82 14.36
CA SER A 18 -7.14 -1.32 14.78
C SER A 18 -8.05 -0.16 15.14
N ALA A 19 -9.22 -0.09 14.52
CA ALA A 19 -10.29 0.84 14.83
C ALA A 19 -11.38 0.20 15.71
N GLY A 20 -11.18 -1.04 16.16
CA GLY A 20 -12.17 -1.83 16.91
C GLY A 20 -13.11 -2.63 16.00
N ALA A 21 -13.84 -3.58 16.59
CA ALA A 21 -14.83 -4.43 15.91
C ALA A 21 -14.31 -5.14 14.64
N GLY A 22 -13.03 -5.54 14.60
CA GLY A 22 -12.41 -6.19 13.44
C GLY A 22 -12.09 -5.25 12.27
N LYS A 23 -12.25 -3.93 12.45
CA LYS A 23 -11.92 -2.92 11.45
C LYS A 23 -10.50 -2.40 11.64
N TYR A 24 -9.79 -2.21 10.52
CA TYR A 24 -8.45 -1.63 10.50
C TYR A 24 -8.43 -0.43 9.56
N THR A 25 -7.86 0.69 10.01
CA THR A 25 -7.83 1.96 9.26
C THR A 25 -6.43 2.55 9.26
N GLY A 26 -6.05 3.18 8.15
CA GLY A 26 -4.80 3.91 8.02
C GLY A 26 -4.86 4.84 6.82
N SER A 27 -3.97 5.82 6.79
CA SER A 27 -3.88 6.82 5.72
C SER A 27 -2.52 6.68 5.04
N GLY A 28 -2.53 6.70 3.70
CA GLY A 28 -1.32 6.71 2.89
C GLY A 28 -1.34 7.89 1.94
N ASN A 29 -0.22 8.59 1.82
CA ASN A 29 -0.08 9.65 0.83
C ASN A 29 0.45 9.07 -0.48
N VAL A 30 -0.19 9.48 -1.56
CA VAL A 30 0.24 9.16 -2.92
C VAL A 30 1.07 10.32 -3.41
N MET A 31 2.35 10.09 -3.70
CA MET A 31 3.31 11.17 -3.98
C MET A 31 3.13 11.81 -5.36
N MET A 32 2.43 11.16 -6.29
CA MET A 32 2.21 11.65 -7.65
C MET A 32 0.79 11.34 -8.12
N ALA A 33 0.19 12.27 -8.87
CA ALA A 33 -1.02 12.01 -9.63
C ALA A 33 -0.80 10.87 -10.63
N GLY A 34 -1.83 10.05 -10.86
CA GLY A 34 -1.78 8.90 -11.74
C GLY A 34 -2.55 7.69 -11.22
N LYS A 35 -2.39 6.56 -11.91
CA LYS A 35 -2.97 5.28 -11.52
C LYS A 35 -2.01 4.51 -10.62
N TRP A 36 -2.50 4.06 -9.48
CA TRP A 36 -1.75 3.32 -8.47
C TRP A 36 -2.39 1.97 -8.20
N ASN A 37 -1.59 0.91 -8.19
CA ASN A 37 -2.03 -0.41 -7.76
C ASN A 37 -1.82 -0.53 -6.24
N ALA A 38 -2.86 -0.29 -5.45
CA ALA A 38 -2.80 -0.47 -4.00
C ALA A 38 -3.08 -1.93 -3.64
N THR A 39 -2.16 -2.51 -2.86
CA THR A 39 -2.27 -3.87 -2.34
C THR A 39 -2.47 -3.82 -0.83
N ILE A 40 -3.59 -4.36 -0.35
CA ILE A 40 -3.88 -4.52 1.06
C ILE A 40 -3.59 -5.97 1.43
N THR A 41 -2.66 -6.18 2.37
CA THR A 41 -2.28 -7.52 2.84
C THR A 41 -2.61 -7.64 4.32
N VAL A 42 -3.38 -8.66 4.67
CA VAL A 42 -3.73 -8.97 6.06
C VAL A 42 -2.85 -10.12 6.54
N LYS A 43 -2.09 -9.89 7.62
CA LYS A 43 -1.27 -10.91 8.28
C LYS A 43 -1.67 -11.01 9.74
N GLN A 44 -1.77 -12.24 10.26
CA GLN A 44 -1.99 -12.52 11.68
C GLN A 44 -0.92 -13.49 12.15
N ASN A 45 -0.19 -13.15 13.22
CA ASN A 45 0.93 -13.92 13.75
C ASN A 45 1.96 -14.32 12.67
N GLY A 46 2.24 -13.42 11.73
CA GLY A 46 3.14 -13.66 10.60
C GLY A 46 2.53 -14.49 9.45
N LYS A 47 1.36 -15.11 9.65
CA LYS A 47 0.64 -15.86 8.61
C LYS A 47 -0.19 -14.92 7.73
N HIS A 48 -0.05 -15.06 6.41
CA HIS A 48 -0.87 -14.33 5.45
C HIS A 48 -2.30 -14.87 5.49
N LEU A 49 -3.26 -14.01 5.83
CA LEU A 49 -4.68 -14.34 5.88
C LEU A 49 -5.39 -14.03 4.57
N GLY A 50 -4.95 -12.99 3.86
CA GLY A 50 -5.55 -12.60 2.60
C GLY A 50 -4.97 -11.31 2.06
N GLN A 51 -5.22 -11.09 0.78
CA GLN A 51 -4.77 -9.92 0.03
C GLN A 51 -5.91 -9.39 -0.83
N ASN A 52 -6.00 -8.07 -0.93
CA ASN A 52 -6.87 -7.40 -1.88
C ASN A 52 -6.05 -6.40 -2.70
N LYS A 53 -6.37 -6.29 -3.99
CA LYS A 53 -5.73 -5.34 -4.91
C LYS A 53 -6.80 -4.41 -5.45
N ILE A 54 -6.57 -3.12 -5.33
CA ILE A 54 -7.45 -2.08 -5.83
C ILE A 54 -6.64 -1.10 -6.67
N VAL A 55 -7.25 -0.58 -7.73
CA VAL A 55 -6.66 0.48 -8.55
C VAL A 55 -7.17 1.81 -8.02
N LEU A 56 -6.25 2.67 -7.60
CA LEU A 56 -6.54 4.04 -7.18
C LEU A 56 -6.16 4.98 -8.32
N THR A 57 -6.95 6.03 -8.53
CA THR A 57 -6.57 7.14 -9.41
C THR A 57 -6.45 8.39 -8.55
N ALA A 58 -5.24 8.94 -8.48
CA ALA A 58 -4.96 10.24 -7.88
C ALA A 58 -4.91 11.29 -8.99
N ALA A 59 -5.55 12.42 -8.80
CA ALA A 59 -5.54 13.55 -9.74
C ALA A 59 -4.84 14.75 -9.10
#